data_AF-A0A816FVZ7-F1
#
_entry.id   AF-A0A816FVZ7-F1
#
_cell.length_a   1.000
_cell.length_b   1.000
_cell.length_c   1.000
_cell.angle_alpha   90.00
_cell.angle_beta   90.00
_cell.angle_gamma   90.00
#
_symmetry.space_group_name_H-M   'P 1'
#
loop_
_entity.id
_entity.type
_entity.pdbx_description
1 polymer ?
#
loop_
_entity_poly.entity_id
_entity_poly.type
_entity_poly.pdbx_seq_one_letter_code
_entity_poly.pdbx_strand_id
1 'polypeptide(L)'
;MSATKISELSWFHDFPPFFTLQPNLDTRRKQLDAWCSLILDYCRMKKVCTFDVNDASKFPPFFNAKINRQLDSNFIQVILEELRSRGNIEWEDKSKRRCLVLWKSPEEWAKTIYQWITAHGMNGTVCTFYELLHGDDTRSAEFHNIDPQLFRRVLGELEKRGQATVFADNGTEGVKFS
;
A
#
# COMPACT_ATOMS: atom_id res chain seq x y z
N MET A 1 3.29 -14.96 -5.82
CA MET A 1 4.55 -14.41 -6.37
C MET A 1 5.59 -15.52 -6.41
N SER A 2 6.35 -15.64 -7.51
CA SER A 2 7.43 -16.62 -7.65
C SER A 2 8.63 -16.24 -6.77
N ALA A 3 9.29 -17.23 -6.15
CA ALA A 3 10.49 -17.06 -5.33
C ALA A 3 11.62 -16.29 -6.06
N THR A 4 11.69 -16.41 -7.38
CA THR A 4 12.64 -15.72 -8.25
C THR A 4 12.57 -14.18 -8.13
N LYS A 5 11.36 -13.62 -8.01
CA LYS A 5 11.18 -12.17 -7.97
C LYS A 5 11.67 -11.57 -6.65
N ILE A 6 11.52 -12.30 -5.54
CA ILE A 6 11.99 -11.88 -4.21
C ILE A 6 13.53 -11.94 -4.14
N SER A 7 14.15 -12.98 -4.70
CA SER A 7 15.61 -13.10 -4.74
C SER A 7 16.27 -12.01 -5.58
N GLU A 8 15.67 -11.62 -6.70
CA GLU A 8 16.17 -10.52 -7.54
C GLU A 8 16.06 -9.17 -6.81
N LEU A 9 14.93 -8.91 -6.14
CA LEU A 9 14.72 -7.70 -5.35
C LEU A 9 15.73 -7.58 -4.20
N SER A 10 16.03 -8.71 -3.54
CA SER A 10 17.06 -8.79 -2.50
C SER A 10 18.45 -8.48 -3.06
N TRP A 11 18.77 -8.94 -4.28
CA TRP A 11 20.05 -8.64 -4.91
C TRP A 11 20.21 -7.15 -5.21
N PHE A 12 19.19 -6.50 -5.80
CA PHE A 12 19.22 -5.05 -6.04
C PHE A 12 19.41 -4.26 -4.75
N HIS A 13 18.69 -4.63 -3.68
CA HIS A 13 18.80 -3.95 -2.40
C HIS A 13 20.19 -4.08 -1.76
N ASP A 14 20.96 -5.12 -2.07
CA ASP A 14 22.35 -5.30 -1.61
C ASP A 14 23.40 -4.74 -2.59
N PHE A 15 22.98 -4.12 -3.69
CA PHE A 15 23.87 -3.53 -4.69
C PHE A 15 24.07 -2.02 -4.44
N PRO A 16 25.25 -1.54 -4.01
CA PRO A 16 25.42 -0.14 -3.59
C PRO A 16 25.01 0.93 -4.62
N PRO A 17 25.25 0.77 -5.94
CA PRO A 17 24.78 1.72 -6.94
C PRO A 17 23.25 1.85 -7.03
N PHE A 18 22.50 0.87 -6.52
CA PHE A 18 21.04 0.92 -6.49
C PHE A 18 20.50 2.10 -5.66
N PHE A 19 21.26 2.58 -4.67
CA PHE A 19 20.93 3.71 -3.81
C PHE A 19 21.33 5.08 -4.37
N THR A 20 21.87 5.12 -5.59
CA THR A 20 22.29 6.36 -6.24
C THR A 20 21.57 6.50 -7.57
N LEU A 21 20.91 7.64 -7.81
CA LEU A 21 20.15 7.88 -9.03
C LEU A 21 21.06 7.75 -10.26
N GLN A 22 20.76 6.78 -11.13
CA GLN A 22 21.63 6.47 -12.26
C GLN A 22 21.58 7.57 -13.33
N PRO A 23 22.72 8.02 -13.90
CA PRO A 23 22.73 9.09 -14.90
C PRO A 23 22.23 8.61 -16.27
N ASN A 24 22.51 7.36 -16.64
CA ASN A 24 22.03 6.75 -17.88
C ASN A 24 20.52 6.48 -17.81
N LEU A 25 19.76 6.89 -18.84
CA LEU A 25 18.31 6.82 -18.85
C LEU A 25 17.77 5.37 -18.83
N ASP A 26 18.37 4.46 -19.60
CA ASP A 26 17.91 3.06 -19.65
C ASP A 26 18.19 2.34 -18.33
N THR A 27 19.36 2.58 -17.74
CA THR A 27 19.69 2.06 -16.41
C THR A 27 18.78 2.65 -15.34
N ARG A 28 18.51 3.96 -15.40
CA ARG A 28 17.60 4.64 -14.47
C ARG A 28 16.18 4.07 -14.55
N ARG A 29 15.66 3.79 -15.74
CA ARG A 29 14.34 3.15 -15.91
C ARG A 29 14.27 1.81 -15.17
N LYS A 30 15.23 0.92 -15.42
CA LYS A 30 15.31 -0.38 -14.73
C LYS A 30 15.47 -0.24 -13.21
N GLN A 31 16.26 0.74 -12.78
CA GLN A 31 16.43 1.05 -11.36
C GLN A 31 15.10 1.48 -10.72
N LEU A 32 14.36 2.39 -11.36
CA LEU A 32 13.05 2.84 -10.87
C LEU A 32 12.02 1.71 -10.87
N ASP A 33 12.00 0.85 -11.89
CA ASP A 33 11.14 -0.35 -11.91
C ASP A 33 11.38 -1.27 -10.72
N ALA A 34 12.66 -1.50 -10.38
CA ALA A 34 13.05 -2.31 -9.23
C ALA A 34 12.67 -1.61 -7.91
N TRP A 35 12.84 -0.30 -7.80
CA TRP A 35 12.42 0.47 -6.61
C TRP A 35 10.90 0.44 -6.40
N CYS A 36 10.11 0.70 -7.46
CA CYS A 36 8.66 0.61 -7.37
C CYS A 36 8.22 -0.79 -6.94
N SER A 37 8.81 -1.83 -7.53
CA SER A 37 8.51 -3.23 -7.17
C SER A 37 8.85 -3.52 -5.70
N LEU A 38 10.02 -3.08 -5.22
CA LEU A 38 10.45 -3.25 -3.83
C LEU A 38 9.50 -2.60 -2.83
N ILE A 39 9.10 -1.36 -3.10
CA ILE A 39 8.21 -0.61 -2.21
C ILE A 39 6.83 -1.27 -2.16
N LEU A 40 6.26 -1.62 -3.32
CA LEU A 40 4.95 -2.27 -3.40
C LEU A 40 4.95 -3.64 -2.70
N ASP A 41 6.01 -4.43 -2.90
CA ASP A 41 6.15 -5.73 -2.25
C ASP A 41 6.32 -5.59 -0.73
N TYR A 42 7.11 -4.61 -0.28
CA TYR A 42 7.25 -4.30 1.14
C TYR A 42 5.91 -3.91 1.78
N CYS A 43 5.19 -2.96 1.18
CA CYS A 43 3.87 -2.52 1.65
C CYS A 43 2.87 -3.68 1.70
N ARG A 44 2.85 -4.53 0.66
CA ARG A 44 2.00 -5.73 0.60
C ARG A 44 2.33 -6.74 1.70
N MET A 45 3.61 -7.00 1.98
CA MET A 45 4.04 -7.96 2.99
C MET A 45 3.81 -7.46 4.42
N LYS A 46 4.06 -6.16 4.66
CA LYS A 46 3.90 -5.55 5.99
C LYS A 46 2.50 -4.99 6.22
N LYS A 47 1.65 -4.98 5.20
CA LYS A 47 0.30 -4.40 5.20
C LYS A 47 0.26 -2.92 5.58
N VAL A 48 1.35 -2.20 5.35
CA VAL A 48 1.47 -0.75 5.59
C VAL A 48 1.28 -0.02 4.28
N CYS A 49 0.34 0.91 4.24
CA CYS A 49 0.03 1.69 3.04
C CYS A 49 0.37 3.17 3.21
N THR A 50 0.36 3.67 4.44
CA THR A 50 0.59 5.09 4.71
C THR A 50 2.09 5.40 4.78
N PHE A 51 2.52 6.42 4.04
CA PHE A 51 3.90 6.91 4.01
C PHE A 51 3.94 8.43 4.24
N ASP A 52 4.71 8.89 5.24
CA ASP A 52 5.03 10.31 5.44
C ASP A 52 6.44 10.57 4.90
N VAL A 53 6.56 11.52 3.98
CA VAL A 53 7.82 11.92 3.34
C VAL A 53 8.86 12.38 4.37
N ASN A 54 8.44 12.98 5.48
CA ASN A 54 9.35 13.41 6.54
C ASN A 54 9.95 12.23 7.33
N ASP A 55 9.26 11.09 7.34
CA ASP A 55 9.71 9.85 7.96
C ASP A 55 10.37 8.91 6.95
N ALA A 56 10.70 9.38 5.74
CA ALA A 56 11.32 8.56 4.71
C ALA A 56 12.61 7.86 5.16
N SER A 57 13.39 8.51 6.04
CA SER A 57 14.61 7.91 6.63
C SER A 57 14.34 6.71 7.53
N LYS A 58 13.13 6.58 8.07
CA LYS A 58 12.68 5.45 8.89
C LYS A 58 12.03 4.35 8.05
N PHE A 59 11.77 4.62 6.77
CA PHE A 59 11.14 3.65 5.88
C PHE A 59 12.17 2.58 5.47
N PRO A 60 12.02 1.33 5.92
CA PRO A 60 13.09 0.34 5.79
C PRO A 60 13.58 0.09 4.36
N PRO A 61 12.72 0.11 3.31
CA PRO A 61 13.21 0.00 1.94
C PRO A 61 14.25 1.06 1.54
N PHE A 62 14.26 2.25 2.15
CA PHE A 62 15.17 3.33 1.79
C PHE A 62 16.51 3.29 2.53
N PHE A 63 16.69 2.33 3.43
CA PHE A 63 17.88 2.16 4.24
C PHE A 63 18.35 0.70 4.26
N ASN A 64 19.59 0.46 3.82
CA ASN A 64 20.24 -0.83 3.96
C ASN A 64 21.46 -0.73 4.87
N ALA A 65 21.29 -1.21 6.12
CA ALA A 65 22.36 -1.29 7.11
C ALA A 65 23.53 -2.19 6.68
N LYS A 66 23.25 -3.29 5.96
CA LYS A 66 24.25 -4.32 5.59
C LYS A 66 25.35 -3.74 4.70
N ILE A 67 24.99 -2.83 3.81
CA ILE A 67 25.93 -2.17 2.88
C ILE A 67 26.18 -0.70 3.23
N ASN A 68 25.63 -0.23 4.35
CA ASN A 68 25.69 1.16 4.80
C ASN A 68 25.29 2.16 3.68
N ARG A 69 24.08 1.98 3.15
CA ARG A 69 23.51 2.85 2.11
C ARG A 69 22.10 3.29 2.48
N GLN A 70 21.78 4.52 2.08
CA GLN A 70 20.46 5.11 2.23
C GLN A 70 20.16 6.01 1.03
N LEU A 71 18.89 6.16 0.69
CA LEU A 71 18.48 7.10 -0.35
C LEU A 71 18.56 8.55 0.17
N ASP A 72 18.96 9.46 -0.71
CA ASP A 72 18.79 10.89 -0.46
C ASP A 72 17.35 11.35 -0.75
N SER A 73 16.99 12.52 -0.21
CA SER A 73 15.63 13.06 -0.35
C SER A 73 15.23 13.32 -1.81
N ASN A 74 16.18 13.71 -2.68
CA ASN A 74 15.88 13.98 -4.08
C ASN A 74 15.50 12.67 -4.81
N PHE A 75 16.26 11.60 -4.59
CA PHE A 75 15.97 10.32 -5.21
C PHE A 75 14.66 9.71 -4.67
N ILE A 76 14.37 9.87 -3.38
CA ILE A 76 13.06 9.50 -2.81
C ILE A 76 11.92 10.21 -3.55
N GLN A 77 12.02 11.52 -3.78
CA GLN A 77 10.99 12.26 -4.52
C GLN A 77 10.81 11.75 -5.95
N VAL A 78 11.90 11.41 -6.64
CA VAL A 78 11.84 10.81 -7.98
C VAL A 78 11.08 9.47 -7.97
N ILE A 79 11.35 8.62 -6.97
CA ILE A 79 10.67 7.32 -6.85
C ILE A 79 9.18 7.49 -6.53
N LEU A 80 8.82 8.43 -5.63
CA LEU A 80 7.43 8.71 -5.29
C LEU A 80 6.66 9.27 -6.48
N GLU A 81 7.28 10.13 -7.28
CA GLU A 81 6.67 10.66 -8.50
C GLU A 81 6.49 9.57 -9.57
N GLU A 82 7.43 8.63 -9.67
CA GLU A 82 7.31 7.46 -10.54
C GLU A 82 6.18 6.52 -10.08
N LEU A 83 6.06 6.25 -8.79
CA LEU A 83 4.93 5.48 -8.25
C LEU A 83 3.60 6.20 -8.51
N ARG A 84 3.56 7.52 -8.37
CA ARG A 84 2.37 8.34 -8.68
C ARG A 84 1.99 8.26 -10.15
N SER A 85 2.95 8.33 -11.07
CA SER A 85 2.69 8.27 -12.52
C SER A 85 2.11 6.91 -12.94
N ARG A 86 2.45 5.84 -12.20
CA ARG A 86 1.91 4.49 -12.36
C ARG A 86 0.55 4.27 -11.68
N GLY A 87 0.02 5.25 -10.96
CA GLY A 87 -1.21 5.14 -10.19
C GLY A 87 -1.07 4.35 -8.89
N ASN A 88 0.17 4.13 -8.41
CA ASN A 88 0.46 3.40 -7.18
C ASN A 88 0.52 4.29 -5.94
N ILE A 89 0.31 5.60 -6.08
CA ILE A 89 0.28 6.54 -4.96
C ILE A 89 -0.90 7.49 -5.09
N GLU A 90 -1.63 7.66 -3.99
CA GLU A 90 -2.58 8.75 -3.77
C GLU A 90 -2.05 9.68 -2.68
N TRP A 91 -1.90 10.97 -2.98
CA TRP A 91 -1.50 11.97 -1.98
C TRP A 91 -2.71 12.35 -1.12
N GLU A 92 -2.53 12.39 0.20
CA GLU A 92 -3.60 12.79 1.13
C GLU A 92 -3.82 14.31 1.16
N ASP A 93 -2.79 15.07 0.77
CA ASP A 93 -2.81 16.53 0.85
C ASP A 93 -2.10 17.18 -0.35
N LYS A 94 -2.42 18.46 -0.59
CA LYS A 94 -1.78 19.26 -1.65
C LYS A 94 -0.30 19.53 -1.38
N SER A 95 0.13 19.45 -0.12
CA SER A 95 1.54 19.62 0.26
C SER A 95 2.42 18.42 -0.07
N LYS A 96 1.83 17.32 -0.58
CA LYS A 96 2.53 16.07 -0.88
C LYS A 96 3.37 15.57 0.30
N ARG A 97 2.83 15.67 1.51
CA ARG A 97 3.53 15.25 2.73
C ARG A 97 3.26 13.79 3.04
N ARG A 98 1.99 13.39 3.01
CA ARG A 98 1.58 12.01 3.27
C ARG A 98 0.88 11.42 2.05
N CYS A 99 1.14 10.14 1.82
CA CYS A 99 0.51 9.42 0.74
C CYS A 99 0.17 7.98 1.11
N LEU A 100 -0.79 7.45 0.36
CA LEU A 100 -1.21 6.07 0.40
C LEU A 100 -0.55 5.33 -0.77
N VAL A 101 0.25 4.31 -0.45
CA VAL A 101 0.89 3.41 -1.41
C VAL A 101 -0.06 2.25 -1.72
N LEU A 102 -0.35 2.06 -3.00
CA LEU A 102 -1.36 1.14 -3.52
C LEU A 102 -0.68 0.00 -4.30
N TRP A 103 -0.45 -1.15 -3.65
CA TRP A 103 0.00 -2.38 -4.35
C TRP A 103 -1.11 -3.11 -5.09
N LYS A 104 -2.36 -2.74 -4.79
CA LYS A 104 -3.60 -3.23 -5.40
C LYS A 104 -4.58 -2.07 -5.34
N SER A 105 -5.32 -1.83 -6.42
CA SER A 105 -6.13 -0.62 -6.54
C SER A 105 -7.30 -0.63 -5.54
N PRO A 106 -7.82 0.53 -5.12
CA PRO A 106 -9.03 0.60 -4.30
C PRO A 106 -10.21 -0.15 -4.90
N GLU A 107 -10.35 -0.15 -6.24
CA GLU A 107 -11.40 -0.84 -6.97
C GLU A 107 -11.25 -2.36 -6.92
N GLU A 108 -10.02 -2.87 -7.04
CA GLU A 108 -9.70 -4.29 -6.91
C GLU A 108 -9.89 -4.78 -5.48
N TRP A 109 -9.52 -3.96 -4.50
CA TRP A 109 -9.79 -4.22 -3.08
C TRP A 109 -11.29 -4.23 -2.79
N ALA A 110 -12.03 -3.26 -3.32
CA ALA A 110 -13.48 -3.18 -3.18
C ALA A 110 -14.14 -4.46 -3.70
N LYS A 111 -13.75 -4.93 -4.89
CA LYS A 111 -14.20 -6.22 -5.43
C LYS A 111 -13.86 -7.38 -4.50
N THR A 112 -12.63 -7.43 -4.00
CA THR A 112 -12.15 -8.53 -3.12
C THR A 112 -12.93 -8.58 -1.81
N ILE A 113 -13.08 -7.43 -1.14
CA ILE A 113 -13.81 -7.32 0.13
C ILE A 113 -15.29 -7.65 -0.08
N TYR A 114 -15.93 -7.07 -1.08
CA TYR A 114 -17.35 -7.32 -1.33
C TYR A 114 -17.65 -8.78 -1.69
N GLN A 115 -16.79 -9.42 -2.51
CA GLN A 115 -16.90 -10.85 -2.79
C GLN A 115 -16.81 -11.70 -1.52
N TRP A 116 -15.91 -11.35 -0.60
CA TRP A 116 -15.80 -12.04 0.67
C TRP A 116 -17.07 -11.84 1.52
N ILE A 117 -17.56 -10.61 1.66
CA ILE A 117 -18.78 -10.28 2.42
C ILE A 117 -19.98 -11.10 1.91
N THR A 118 -20.19 -11.15 0.59
CA THR A 118 -21.28 -11.92 -0.01
C THR A 118 -21.11 -13.42 0.19
N ALA A 119 -19.90 -13.95 0.04
CA ALA A 119 -19.63 -15.37 0.26
C ALA A 119 -19.89 -15.82 1.70
N HIS A 120 -19.79 -14.91 2.68
CA HIS A 120 -20.04 -15.18 4.09
C HIS A 120 -21.44 -14.77 4.55
N GLY A 121 -22.33 -14.35 3.64
CA GLY A 121 -23.71 -13.99 3.95
C GLY A 121 -23.85 -12.74 4.83
N MET A 122 -22.87 -11.83 4.78
CA MET A 122 -22.82 -10.65 5.64
C MET A 122 -23.52 -9.42 5.03
N ASN A 123 -24.12 -9.55 3.84
CA ASN A 123 -24.94 -8.48 3.25
C ASN A 123 -26.11 -8.12 4.18
N GLY A 124 -26.40 -6.83 4.30
CA GLY A 124 -27.43 -6.28 5.19
C GLY A 124 -27.01 -6.17 6.65
N THR A 125 -25.88 -6.74 7.06
CA THR A 125 -25.35 -6.65 8.42
C THR A 125 -24.47 -5.42 8.61
N VAL A 126 -24.40 -4.96 9.86
CA VAL A 126 -23.49 -3.92 10.32
C VAL A 126 -22.26 -4.60 10.92
N CYS A 127 -21.08 -4.17 10.49
CA CYS A 127 -19.80 -4.61 11.04
C CYS A 127 -18.96 -3.40 11.43
N THR A 128 -18.17 -3.54 12.47
CA THR A 128 -17.13 -2.58 12.83
C THR A 128 -15.90 -2.78 11.95
N PHE A 129 -15.07 -1.74 11.83
CA PHE A 129 -13.78 -1.89 11.14
C PHE A 129 -12.88 -2.90 11.85
N TYR A 130 -12.96 -2.96 13.18
CA TYR A 130 -12.16 -3.90 13.97
C TYR A 130 -12.51 -5.35 13.64
N GLU A 131 -13.80 -5.70 13.59
CA GLU A 131 -14.24 -7.06 13.22
C GLU A 131 -13.73 -7.45 11.82
N LEU A 132 -13.77 -6.52 10.86
CA LEU A 132 -13.34 -6.81 9.50
C LEU A 132 -11.82 -6.90 9.35
N LEU A 133 -11.06 -5.98 9.98
CA LEU A 133 -9.61 -5.91 9.80
C LEU A 133 -8.84 -6.84 10.75
N HIS A 134 -9.40 -7.13 11.92
CA HIS A 134 -8.70 -7.82 13.02
C HIS A 134 -9.50 -8.97 13.63
N GLY A 135 -10.74 -9.20 13.21
CA GLY A 135 -11.57 -10.30 13.70
C GLY A 135 -11.04 -11.67 13.30
N ASP A 136 -11.42 -12.68 14.07
CA ASP A 136 -10.97 -14.06 13.86
C ASP A 136 -11.52 -14.66 12.56
N ASP A 137 -12.75 -14.27 12.18
CA ASP A 137 -13.42 -14.74 10.97
C ASP A 137 -12.71 -14.27 9.68
N THR A 138 -11.99 -13.14 9.75
CA THR A 138 -11.31 -12.59 8.57
C THR A 138 -9.86 -13.03 8.45
N ARG A 139 -9.31 -13.85 9.35
CA ARG A 139 -7.88 -14.25 9.33
C ARG A 139 -7.43 -14.87 8.00
N SER A 140 -8.32 -15.55 7.29
CA SER A 140 -8.05 -16.15 5.97
C SER A 140 -8.23 -15.17 4.80
N ALA A 141 -8.83 -14.01 5.05
CA ALA A 141 -9.12 -13.00 4.05
C ALA A 141 -7.88 -12.20 3.68
N GLU A 142 -7.74 -11.86 2.39
CA GLU A 142 -6.58 -11.12 1.88
C GLU A 142 -6.47 -9.71 2.50
N PHE A 143 -7.60 -9.11 2.88
CA PHE A 143 -7.70 -7.78 3.49
C PHE A 143 -7.49 -7.79 5.00
N HIS A 144 -7.29 -8.95 5.63
CA HIS A 144 -6.98 -9.01 7.05
C HIS A 144 -5.70 -8.20 7.36
N ASN A 145 -5.76 -7.39 8.41
CA ASN A 145 -4.73 -6.45 8.85
C ASN A 145 -4.28 -5.42 7.80
N ILE A 146 -5.07 -5.12 6.75
CA ILE A 146 -4.71 -3.99 5.88
C ILE A 146 -4.77 -2.66 6.64
N ASP A 147 -3.97 -1.70 6.20
CA ASP A 147 -3.97 -0.34 6.72
C ASP A 147 -5.40 0.25 6.78
N PRO A 148 -5.85 0.76 7.95
CA PRO A 148 -7.18 1.32 8.09
C PRO A 148 -7.48 2.50 7.14
N GLN A 149 -6.48 3.29 6.74
CA GLN A 149 -6.67 4.36 5.75
C GLN A 149 -6.94 3.80 4.36
N LEU A 150 -6.23 2.73 3.96
CA LEU A 150 -6.55 2.01 2.74
C LEU A 150 -7.97 1.43 2.81
N PHE A 151 -8.33 0.82 3.94
CA PHE A 151 -9.67 0.26 4.11
C PHE A 151 -10.77 1.32 3.96
N ARG A 152 -10.63 2.49 4.61
CA ARG A 152 -11.55 3.63 4.41
C ARG A 152 -11.64 4.04 2.94
N ARG A 153 -10.48 4.16 2.28
CA ARG A 153 -10.41 4.53 0.86
C ARG A 153 -11.16 3.54 -0.04
N VAL A 154 -11.09 2.24 0.29
CA VAL A 154 -11.79 1.16 -0.40
C VAL A 154 -13.28 1.18 -0.12
N LEU A 155 -13.69 1.41 1.13
CA LEU A 155 -15.11 1.53 1.48
C LEU A 155 -15.75 2.71 0.73
N GLY A 156 -15.05 3.83 0.55
CA GLY A 156 -15.52 4.91 -0.30
C GLY A 156 -15.78 4.51 -1.76
N GLU A 157 -15.03 3.54 -2.32
CA GLU A 157 -15.36 2.96 -3.64
C GLU A 157 -16.61 2.09 -3.61
N LEU A 158 -16.85 1.37 -2.51
CA LEU A 158 -18.07 0.59 -2.35
C LEU A 158 -19.30 1.48 -2.14
N GLU A 159 -19.16 2.58 -1.41
CA GLU A 159 -20.23 3.58 -1.24
C GLU A 159 -20.64 4.21 -2.57
N LYS A 160 -19.68 4.59 -3.41
CA LYS A 160 -19.95 5.10 -4.77
C LYS A 160 -20.74 4.11 -5.64
N ARG A 161 -20.60 2.81 -5.35
CA ARG A 161 -21.31 1.72 -6.05
C ARG A 161 -22.66 1.37 -5.39
N GLY A 162 -23.02 2.01 -4.28
CA GLY A 162 -24.20 1.69 -3.48
C GLY A 162 -24.09 0.35 -2.73
N GLN A 163 -22.88 -0.20 -2.61
CA GLN A 163 -22.60 -1.52 -2.03
C GLN A 163 -22.28 -1.47 -0.52
N ALA A 164 -22.05 -0.28 0.01
CA ALA A 164 -21.77 -0.08 1.42
C ALA A 164 -22.28 1.29 1.88
N THR A 165 -22.38 1.47 3.19
CA THR A 165 -22.57 2.76 3.86
C THR A 165 -21.71 2.77 5.10
N VAL A 166 -20.79 3.73 5.20
CA VAL A 166 -19.90 3.92 6.32
C VAL A 166 -20.54 4.87 7.33
N PHE A 167 -20.38 4.57 8.61
CA PHE A 167 -20.83 5.42 9.71
C PHE A 167 -19.79 5.44 10.81
N ALA A 168 -19.77 6.54 11.56
CA ALA A 168 -18.95 6.69 12.74
C ALA A 168 -19.86 7.13 13.89
N ASP A 169 -19.80 6.41 15.00
CA ASP A 169 -20.50 6.76 16.23
C ASP A 169 -19.53 6.69 17.42
N ASN A 170 -19.45 7.79 18.20
CA ASN A 170 -18.59 7.90 19.38
C ASN A 170 -17.13 7.42 19.17
N GLY A 171 -16.57 7.66 17.98
CA GLY A 171 -15.21 7.26 17.62
C GLY A 171 -15.06 5.80 17.17
N THR A 172 -16.14 5.03 17.14
CA THR A 172 -16.20 3.69 16.55
C THR A 172 -16.67 3.78 15.11
N GLU A 173 -15.86 3.28 14.19
CA GLU A 173 -16.21 3.21 12.77
C GLU A 173 -16.84 1.87 12.43
N GLY A 174 -17.94 1.95 11.67
CA GLY A 174 -18.65 0.80 11.17
C GLY A 174 -19.07 0.98 9.72
N VAL A 175 -19.49 -0.13 9.14
CA VAL A 175 -19.96 -0.22 7.76
C VAL A 175 -21.13 -1.18 7.70
N LYS A 176 -22.14 -0.80 6.92
CA LYS A 176 -23.24 -1.69 6.53
C LYS A 176 -23.03 -2.03 5.06
N PHE A 177 -22.98 -3.31 4.73
CA PHE A 177 -22.93 -3.76 3.34
C PHE A 177 -24.33 -3.98 2.79
N SER A 178 -24.54 -3.62 1.53
CA SER A 178 -25.81 -3.80 0.79
C SER A 178 -25.75 -5.07 -0.06
#